data_AF-A0AAI8VEN9-F1
#
_entry.id   AF-A0AAI8VEN9-F1
#
_cell.length_a   1.000
_cell.length_b   1.000
_cell.length_c   1.000
_cell.angle_alpha   90.00
_cell.angle_beta   90.00
_cell.angle_gamma   90.00
#
_symmetry.space_group_name_H-M   'P 1'
#
loop_
_entity.id
_entity.type
_entity.pdbx_description
1 polymer ?
#
loop_
_entity_poly.entity_id
_entity_poly.type
_entity_poly.pdbx_seq_one_letter_code
_entity_poly.pdbx_strand_id
1 'polypeptide(L)'
;MPPKSALPDTVYAISSFIWDDDDNIEGLQPTEVYKTLAAANTAAKKMMARYAEMLNPYGTIDEYNFHHDENDEGLYHGHMDGGPHGHVATRIRVCKTTLNAGGDTQPAKGKRAIKSDPDEEAPRPSKKRAAAPSNTAVKHAKTGRKVIPQGQPDCLAGLKLLFTGTFDNMDRKTSVATAMKYGAEVISKLEDTDYIVIGTRAGPNKLREINEKELETISEEEFFQILENGIPQEKKGRMENRRLADRNESPEEDDEEEEEEEEEKPKKPKRRAPVKRGAK
;
A
#
# COMPACT_ATOMS: atom_id res chain seq x y z
N MET A 1 -59.24 -22.81 16.04
CA MET A 1 -58.23 -22.23 15.13
C MET A 1 -57.05 -21.80 15.98
N PRO A 2 -55.84 -22.36 15.81
CA PRO A 2 -54.69 -21.84 16.54
C PRO A 2 -54.37 -20.43 16.02
N PRO A 3 -53.87 -19.52 16.88
CA PRO A 3 -53.49 -18.18 16.46
C PRO A 3 -52.34 -18.29 15.45
N LYS A 4 -52.47 -17.60 14.30
CA LYS A 4 -51.36 -17.38 13.37
C LYS A 4 -50.22 -16.77 14.16
N SER A 5 -49.16 -17.53 14.39
CA SER A 5 -47.89 -17.01 14.89
C SER A 5 -47.45 -15.89 13.96
N ALA A 6 -47.55 -14.65 14.40
CA ALA A 6 -46.92 -13.54 13.71
C ALA A 6 -45.40 -13.77 13.80
N LEU A 7 -44.82 -14.34 12.75
CA LEU A 7 -43.39 -14.42 12.59
C LEU A 7 -42.82 -12.99 12.65
N PRO A 8 -41.62 -12.79 13.21
CA PRO A 8 -41.00 -11.48 13.19
C PRO A 8 -40.81 -11.04 11.72
N ASP A 9 -41.33 -9.87 11.36
CA ASP A 9 -41.10 -9.27 10.06
C ASP A 9 -39.60 -8.93 9.98
N THR A 10 -38.87 -9.77 9.24
CA THR A 10 -37.47 -9.51 8.92
C THR A 10 -37.42 -8.28 8.04
N VAL A 11 -36.63 -7.29 8.46
CA VAL A 11 -36.36 -6.08 7.69
C VAL A 11 -34.86 -5.90 7.49
N TYR A 12 -34.51 -5.06 6.53
CA TYR A 12 -33.16 -4.80 6.12
C TYR A 12 -32.89 -3.30 6.28
N ALA A 13 -31.93 -2.93 7.10
CA ALA A 13 -31.55 -1.55 7.33
C ALA A 13 -30.23 -1.24 6.60
N ILE A 14 -30.16 -0.10 5.92
CA ILE A 14 -28.93 0.43 5.36
C ILE A 14 -28.30 1.34 6.40
N SER A 15 -27.07 1.04 6.79
CA SER A 15 -26.21 1.92 7.57
C SER A 15 -25.13 2.49 6.66
N SER A 16 -24.96 3.81 6.67
CA SER A 16 -23.90 4.47 5.91
C SER A 16 -23.17 5.49 6.77
N PHE A 17 -21.86 5.59 6.57
CA PHE A 17 -20.96 6.51 7.27
C PHE A 17 -20.06 7.19 6.25
N ILE A 18 -19.88 8.50 6.37
CA ILE A 18 -19.01 9.30 5.53
C ILE A 18 -17.87 9.86 6.40
N TRP A 19 -16.63 9.64 5.99
CA TRP A 19 -15.43 10.34 6.47
C TRP A 19 -15.08 11.39 5.41
N ASP A 20 -15.14 12.66 5.78
CA ASP A 20 -14.84 13.83 4.94
C ASP A 20 -14.38 14.98 5.85
N ASP A 21 -13.64 15.95 5.30
CA ASP A 21 -13.18 17.13 6.07
C ASP A 21 -14.32 18.15 6.32
N ASP A 22 -15.45 18.03 5.63
CA ASP A 22 -16.66 18.83 5.88
C ASP A 22 -17.53 18.22 7.01
N ASP A 23 -17.43 18.80 8.20
CA ASP A 23 -18.21 18.47 9.41
C ASP A 23 -19.73 18.40 9.17
N ASN A 24 -20.27 19.04 8.12
CA ASN A 24 -21.70 19.02 7.83
C ASN A 24 -22.17 17.71 7.19
N ILE A 25 -21.26 16.99 6.52
CA ILE A 25 -21.56 15.74 5.82
C ILE A 25 -20.82 14.54 6.44
N GLU A 26 -19.78 14.79 7.23
CA GLU A 26 -19.10 13.76 8.01
C GLU A 26 -20.08 13.11 9.00
N GLY A 27 -19.97 11.79 9.14
CA GLY A 27 -20.65 11.03 10.18
C GLY A 27 -21.65 10.01 9.68
N LEU A 28 -22.41 9.48 10.64
CA LEU A 28 -23.43 8.46 10.41
C LEU A 28 -24.65 9.10 9.75
N GLN A 29 -24.99 8.60 8.57
CA GLN A 29 -26.10 9.09 7.77
C GLN A 29 -27.43 8.46 8.24
N PRO A 30 -28.58 9.11 7.95
CA PRO A 30 -29.88 8.56 8.28
C PRO A 30 -30.09 7.16 7.71
N THR A 31 -30.55 6.24 8.54
CA THR A 31 -30.76 4.84 8.17
C THR A 31 -32.06 4.65 7.38
N GLU A 32 -31.97 3.90 6.28
CA GLU A 32 -33.12 3.54 5.45
C GLU A 32 -33.52 2.07 5.70
N VAL A 33 -34.82 1.79 5.85
CA VAL A 33 -35.33 0.45 6.17
C VAL A 33 -36.19 -0.11 5.05
N TYR A 34 -35.93 -1.37 4.69
CA TYR A 34 -36.53 -2.07 3.57
C TYR A 34 -37.12 -3.41 4.01
N LYS A 35 -38.21 -3.83 3.36
CA LYS A 35 -38.88 -5.12 3.62
C LYS A 35 -38.21 -6.30 2.92
N THR A 36 -37.39 -6.05 1.90
CA THR A 36 -36.75 -7.08 1.10
C THR A 36 -35.26 -6.81 0.93
N LEU A 37 -34.47 -7.89 0.91
CA LEU A 37 -33.01 -7.83 0.73
C LEU A 37 -32.65 -7.20 -0.62
N ALA A 38 -33.33 -7.60 -1.69
CA ALA A 38 -33.07 -7.10 -3.05
C ALA A 38 -33.29 -5.57 -3.15
N ALA A 39 -34.34 -5.04 -2.52
CA ALA A 39 -34.58 -3.61 -2.49
C ALA A 39 -33.49 -2.88 -1.68
N ALA A 40 -33.12 -3.42 -0.52
CA ALA A 40 -32.07 -2.87 0.34
C ALA A 40 -30.71 -2.82 -0.37
N ASN A 41 -30.30 -3.93 -1.01
CA ASN A 41 -29.04 -3.98 -1.75
C ASN A 41 -29.04 -3.04 -2.96
N THR A 42 -30.14 -2.98 -3.71
CA THR A 42 -30.27 -2.07 -4.85
C THR A 42 -30.19 -0.62 -4.40
N ALA A 43 -30.87 -0.27 -3.31
CA ALA A 43 -30.81 1.07 -2.73
C ALA A 43 -29.41 1.39 -2.19
N ALA A 44 -28.74 0.46 -1.52
CA ALA A 44 -27.39 0.65 -1.00
C ALA A 44 -26.35 0.87 -2.13
N LYS A 45 -26.48 0.15 -3.25
CA LYS A 45 -25.65 0.37 -4.45
C LYS A 45 -25.89 1.75 -5.06
N LYS A 46 -27.14 2.17 -5.17
CA LYS A 46 -27.51 3.53 -5.64
C LYS A 46 -27.01 4.62 -4.69
N MET A 47 -27.11 4.38 -3.39
CA MET A 47 -26.62 5.30 -2.36
C MET A 47 -25.10 5.48 -2.47
N MET A 48 -24.34 4.41 -2.74
CA MET A 48 -22.90 4.50 -2.99
C MET A 48 -22.59 5.39 -4.20
N ALA A 49 -23.31 5.21 -5.31
CA ALA A 49 -23.14 6.04 -6.50
C ALA A 49 -23.48 7.51 -6.22
N ARG A 50 -24.55 7.78 -5.47
CA ARG A 50 -24.92 9.14 -5.07
C ARG A 50 -23.85 9.79 -4.19
N TYR A 51 -23.27 9.07 -3.25
CA TYR A 51 -22.19 9.61 -2.42
C TYR A 51 -20.93 9.88 -3.23
N ALA A 52 -20.60 9.02 -4.20
CA ALA A 52 -19.51 9.28 -5.12
C ALA A 52 -19.71 10.59 -5.91
N GLU A 53 -20.93 10.84 -6.42
CA GLU A 53 -21.24 12.09 -7.12
C GLU A 53 -21.23 13.30 -6.18
N MET A 54 -21.80 13.15 -4.99
CA MET A 54 -21.89 14.23 -3.99
C MET A 54 -20.52 14.68 -3.49
N LEU A 55 -19.64 13.72 -3.20
CA LEU A 55 -18.30 13.96 -2.67
C LEU A 55 -17.30 14.31 -3.79
N ASN A 56 -17.73 14.30 -5.06
CA ASN A 56 -16.89 14.64 -6.20
C ASN A 56 -17.46 15.79 -7.05
N PRO A 57 -17.65 16.99 -6.49
CA PRO A 57 -18.25 18.09 -7.23
C PRO A 57 -17.40 18.59 -8.41
N TYR A 58 -16.09 18.30 -8.44
CA TYR A 58 -15.14 18.87 -9.41
C TYR A 58 -14.17 17.87 -10.06
N GLY A 59 -14.18 16.59 -9.68
CA GLY A 59 -13.27 15.56 -10.19
C GLY A 59 -13.97 14.48 -11.03
N THR A 60 -13.21 13.47 -11.43
CA THR A 60 -13.73 12.29 -12.17
C THR A 60 -14.00 11.14 -11.21
N ILE A 61 -15.05 10.34 -11.45
CA ILE A 61 -15.43 9.17 -10.60
C ILE A 61 -14.25 8.19 -10.43
N ASP A 62 -13.33 8.17 -11.39
CA ASP A 62 -12.14 7.32 -11.43
C ASP A 62 -11.09 7.63 -10.32
N GLU A 63 -11.29 8.70 -9.53
CA GLU A 63 -10.47 9.04 -8.36
C GLU A 63 -10.86 8.25 -7.09
N TYR A 64 -11.94 7.48 -7.16
CA TYR A 64 -12.40 6.63 -6.05
C TYR A 64 -12.10 5.16 -6.31
N ASN A 65 -11.59 4.49 -5.29
CA ASN A 65 -11.52 3.04 -5.24
C ASN A 65 -12.84 2.51 -4.69
N PHE A 66 -13.61 1.86 -5.55
CA PHE A 66 -14.85 1.21 -5.16
C PHE A 66 -14.61 -0.26 -4.82
N HIS A 67 -15.04 -0.64 -3.62
CA HIS A 67 -15.10 -2.01 -3.16
C HIS A 67 -16.57 -2.38 -2.92
N HIS A 68 -17.02 -3.42 -3.62
CA HIS A 68 -18.37 -3.95 -3.52
C HIS A 68 -18.31 -5.44 -3.23
N ASP A 69 -18.83 -5.83 -2.07
CA ASP A 69 -18.91 -7.21 -1.65
C ASP A 69 -20.34 -7.54 -1.18
N GLU A 70 -20.69 -8.81 -1.25
CA GLU A 70 -21.89 -9.36 -0.63
C GLU A 70 -21.45 -10.48 0.30
N ASN A 71 -21.95 -10.50 1.54
CA ASN A 71 -21.61 -11.57 2.48
C ASN A 71 -22.32 -12.89 2.13
N ASP A 72 -22.10 -13.95 2.91
CA ASP A 72 -22.73 -15.27 2.68
C ASP A 72 -24.27 -15.25 2.72
N GLU A 73 -24.87 -14.23 3.35
CA GLU A 73 -26.33 -14.01 3.38
C GLU A 73 -26.81 -13.13 2.22
N GLY A 74 -25.91 -12.69 1.33
CA GLY A 74 -26.19 -11.79 0.22
C GLY A 74 -26.41 -10.33 0.65
N LEU A 75 -26.00 -9.92 1.84
CA LEU A 75 -26.10 -8.54 2.31
C LEU A 75 -24.96 -7.71 1.71
N TYR A 76 -25.33 -6.59 1.10
CA TYR A 76 -24.35 -5.70 0.47
C TYR A 76 -23.47 -4.97 1.50
N HIS A 77 -22.17 -5.01 1.25
CA HIS A 77 -21.18 -4.18 1.92
C HIS A 77 -20.37 -3.44 0.84
N GLY A 78 -20.54 -2.12 0.82
CA GLY A 78 -19.76 -1.23 -0.02
C GLY A 78 -18.76 -0.42 0.81
N HIS A 79 -17.59 -0.19 0.24
CA HIS A 79 -16.61 0.78 0.72
C HIS A 79 -16.10 1.59 -0.47
N MET A 80 -15.92 2.88 -0.27
CA MET A 80 -15.36 3.79 -1.24
C MET A 80 -14.28 4.61 -0.52
N ASP A 81 -13.07 4.65 -1.06
CA ASP A 81 -11.96 5.46 -0.55
C ASP A 81 -11.31 6.26 -1.68
N GLY A 82 -10.75 7.42 -1.36
CA GLY A 82 -10.01 8.27 -2.29
C GLY A 82 -10.57 9.68 -2.38
N GLY A 83 -10.74 10.18 -3.61
CA GLY A 83 -11.21 11.54 -3.90
C GLY A 83 -10.10 12.59 -3.97
N PRO A 84 -10.45 13.85 -4.30
CA PRO A 84 -9.50 14.92 -4.68
C PRO A 84 -8.44 15.25 -3.63
N HIS A 85 -8.68 14.89 -2.37
CA HIS A 85 -7.80 15.13 -1.23
C HIS A 85 -7.33 13.85 -0.52
N GLY A 86 -7.75 12.67 -0.98
CA GLY A 86 -7.36 11.38 -0.36
C GLY A 86 -7.88 11.15 1.06
N HIS A 87 -8.73 12.04 1.58
CA HIS A 87 -9.33 11.96 2.91
C HIS A 87 -10.79 11.48 2.91
N VAL A 88 -11.37 11.25 1.71
CA VAL A 88 -12.78 10.88 1.59
C VAL A 88 -12.93 9.38 1.63
N ALA A 89 -13.70 8.87 2.60
CA ALA A 89 -14.03 7.46 2.67
C ALA A 89 -15.48 7.24 3.12
N THR A 90 -16.24 6.50 2.33
CA THR A 90 -17.63 6.16 2.63
C THR A 90 -17.80 4.67 2.81
N ARG A 91 -18.56 4.27 3.84
CA ARG A 91 -18.91 2.87 4.09
C ARG A 91 -20.40 2.69 4.11
N ILE A 92 -20.91 1.71 3.36
CA ILE A 92 -22.34 1.35 3.34
C ILE A 92 -22.49 -0.12 3.64
N ARG A 93 -23.38 -0.47 4.57
CA ARG A 93 -23.69 -1.85 4.94
C ARG A 93 -25.19 -2.06 5.03
N VAL A 94 -25.65 -3.15 4.43
CA VAL A 94 -27.01 -3.66 4.64
C VAL A 94 -26.97 -4.63 5.82
N CYS A 95 -27.81 -4.38 6.81
CA CYS A 95 -27.95 -5.21 8.00
C CYS A 95 -29.34 -5.84 8.01
N LYS A 96 -29.41 -7.14 8.27
CA LYS A 96 -30.68 -7.85 8.51
C LYS A 96 -31.06 -7.71 9.98
N THR A 97 -32.29 -7.33 10.26
CA THR A 97 -32.82 -7.23 11.63
C THR A 97 -34.26 -7.70 11.70
N THR A 98 -34.69 -8.12 12.88
CA THR A 98 -36.06 -8.56 13.14
C THR A 98 -36.78 -7.47 13.92
N LEU A 99 -37.90 -6.98 13.40
CA LEU A 99 -38.75 -6.05 14.14
C LEU A 99 -39.47 -6.82 15.25
N ASN A 100 -38.99 -6.67 16.48
CA ASN A 100 -39.77 -7.02 17.66
C ASN A 100 -40.71 -5.85 17.95
N ALA A 101 -42.03 -6.10 18.03
CA ALA A 101 -43.07 -5.09 18.20
C ALA A 101 -43.08 -4.37 19.58
N GLY A 102 -41.94 -4.29 20.27
CA GLY A 102 -41.79 -3.60 21.54
C GLY A 102 -40.32 -3.30 21.82
N GLY A 103 -39.91 -2.07 21.62
CA GLY A 103 -38.56 -1.60 21.93
C GLY A 103 -38.46 -0.09 21.81
N ASP A 104 -38.64 0.60 22.94
CA ASP A 104 -38.43 2.02 23.13
C ASP A 104 -37.09 2.51 22.54
N THR A 105 -37.13 3.71 21.97
CA THR A 105 -35.97 4.47 21.52
C THR A 105 -35.03 4.75 22.70
N GLN A 106 -33.88 4.08 22.75
CA GLN A 106 -32.72 4.57 23.49
C GLN A 106 -31.49 4.65 22.58
N PRO A 107 -30.81 5.81 22.51
CA PRO A 107 -29.53 5.92 21.82
C PRO A 107 -28.47 5.16 22.62
N ALA A 108 -27.86 4.14 22.01
CA ALA A 108 -26.80 3.36 22.64
C ALA A 108 -25.51 4.20 22.73
N LYS A 109 -25.25 4.74 23.92
CA LYS A 109 -23.93 5.21 24.35
C LYS A 109 -22.92 4.05 24.30
N GLY A 110 -21.72 4.37 23.83
CA GLY A 110 -20.70 3.40 23.50
C GLY A 110 -20.05 2.65 24.67
N LYS A 111 -19.01 1.91 24.24
CA LYS A 111 -18.05 1.05 24.97
C LYS A 111 -18.37 -0.44 24.91
N ARG A 112 -17.53 -1.16 24.16
CA ARG A 112 -16.88 -2.45 24.50
C ARG A 112 -15.80 -2.67 23.43
N ALA A 113 -14.52 -2.45 23.76
CA ALA A 113 -13.62 -3.46 24.32
C ALA A 113 -13.54 -4.69 23.41
N ILE A 114 -12.61 -4.65 22.45
CA ILE A 114 -12.16 -5.82 21.69
C ILE A 114 -10.91 -6.34 22.41
N LYS A 115 -11.02 -7.56 22.94
CA LYS A 115 -9.88 -8.42 23.28
C LYS A 115 -10.25 -9.83 22.83
N SER A 116 -9.46 -10.38 21.92
CA SER A 116 -8.66 -11.60 22.11
C SER A 116 -8.23 -12.21 20.76
N ASP A 117 -6.92 -12.22 20.54
CA ASP A 117 -6.13 -13.11 19.65
C ASP A 117 -6.23 -14.60 20.09
N PRO A 118 -5.42 -15.59 19.62
CA PRO A 118 -4.59 -15.79 18.40
C PRO A 118 -4.73 -17.21 17.74
N ASP A 119 -3.95 -17.44 16.66
CA ASP A 119 -3.34 -18.67 16.10
C ASP A 119 -4.18 -19.88 15.57
N GLU A 120 -3.92 -20.30 14.31
CA GLU A 120 -3.13 -21.51 13.96
C GLU A 120 -3.38 -22.01 12.50
N GLU A 121 -2.34 -22.62 11.94
CA GLU A 121 -1.98 -22.84 10.54
C GLU A 121 -2.58 -24.11 9.85
N ALA A 122 -2.68 -24.03 8.50
CA ALA A 122 -2.53 -25.08 7.46
C ALA A 122 -3.70 -26.01 7.04
N PRO A 123 -3.66 -26.66 5.82
CA PRO A 123 -2.92 -26.36 4.58
C PRO A 123 -3.82 -26.29 3.30
N ARG A 124 -3.32 -25.70 2.19
CA ARG A 124 -4.01 -25.72 0.87
C ARG A 124 -3.41 -26.80 -0.07
N PRO A 125 -4.21 -27.63 -0.75
CA PRO A 125 -3.70 -28.57 -1.74
C PRO A 125 -3.59 -27.95 -3.15
N SER A 126 -2.62 -28.47 -3.89
CA SER A 126 -2.18 -28.05 -5.22
C SER A 126 -3.05 -28.60 -6.38
N LYS A 127 -3.18 -27.82 -7.46
CA LYS A 127 -3.39 -28.34 -8.83
C LYS A 127 -2.97 -27.32 -9.91
N LYS A 128 -1.99 -27.74 -10.72
CA LYS A 128 -1.51 -27.20 -12.01
C LYS A 128 -2.67 -27.19 -13.04
N ARG A 129 -2.84 -26.33 -14.05
CA ARG A 129 -2.00 -25.77 -15.15
C ARG A 129 -2.95 -24.82 -15.95
N ALA A 130 -2.52 -23.73 -16.60
CA ALA A 130 -2.08 -23.71 -18.00
C ALA A 130 -1.78 -22.26 -18.46
N ALA A 131 -1.04 -22.14 -19.58
CA ALA A 131 -0.28 -20.98 -20.05
C ALA A 131 -1.09 -19.80 -20.65
N ALA A 132 -0.42 -18.64 -20.68
CA ALA A 132 -0.80 -17.32 -21.20
C ALA A 132 -1.12 -17.27 -22.71
N PRO A 133 -1.65 -16.14 -23.23
CA PRO A 133 -0.78 -15.04 -23.73
C PRO A 133 -1.41 -13.65 -23.42
N SER A 134 -0.86 -12.46 -23.70
CA SER A 134 0.47 -11.89 -23.95
C SER A 134 0.26 -10.36 -23.94
N ASN A 135 1.28 -9.61 -23.53
CA ASN A 135 1.54 -8.18 -23.75
C ASN A 135 0.39 -7.29 -24.27
N THR A 136 -0.15 -6.43 -23.39
CA THR A 136 -0.55 -5.09 -23.80
C THR A 136 0.50 -4.12 -23.27
N ALA A 137 1.46 -3.77 -24.13
CA ALA A 137 2.35 -2.65 -23.89
C ALA A 137 1.47 -1.39 -23.77
N VAL A 138 1.29 -0.91 -22.55
CA VAL A 138 0.68 0.39 -22.31
C VAL A 138 1.64 1.41 -22.91
N LYS A 139 1.20 2.04 -24.01
CA LYS A 139 1.94 3.13 -24.63
C LYS A 139 1.98 4.25 -23.60
N HIS A 140 3.17 4.51 -23.05
CA HIS A 140 3.40 5.69 -22.22
C HIS A 140 3.08 6.92 -23.08
N ALA A 141 1.91 7.52 -22.81
CA ALA A 141 1.61 8.84 -23.32
C ALA A 141 2.70 9.75 -22.76
N LYS A 142 3.47 10.38 -23.63
CA LYS A 142 4.47 11.38 -23.24
C LYS A 142 3.73 12.65 -22.83
N THR A 143 3.08 12.61 -21.67
CA THR A 143 2.52 13.77 -21.00
C THR A 143 3.67 14.51 -20.31
N GLY A 144 3.70 15.84 -20.46
CA GLY A 144 4.82 16.74 -20.19
C GLY A 144 5.90 16.28 -19.21
N ARG A 145 7.11 16.03 -19.71
CA ARG A 145 8.32 15.94 -18.88
C ARG A 145 8.48 17.25 -18.11
N LYS A 146 8.08 17.31 -16.84
CA LYS A 146 8.66 18.30 -15.92
C LYS A 146 10.18 18.11 -15.95
N VAL A 147 10.91 19.22 -16.02
CA VAL A 147 12.37 19.21 -16.05
C VAL A 147 12.85 18.57 -14.74
N ILE A 148 13.66 17.51 -14.83
CA ILE A 148 14.31 16.91 -13.66
C ILE A 148 15.19 18.00 -13.04
N PRO A 149 14.91 18.47 -11.82
CA PRO A 149 15.71 19.51 -11.19
C PRO A 149 17.15 19.02 -11.02
N GLN A 150 18.10 19.91 -11.27
CA GLN A 150 19.51 19.61 -11.00
C GLN A 150 19.77 19.82 -9.51
N GLY A 151 19.85 18.71 -8.79
CA GLY A 151 20.18 18.69 -7.38
C GLY A 151 21.68 18.91 -7.13
N GLN A 152 22.02 19.10 -5.86
CA GLN A 152 23.43 19.08 -5.45
C GLN A 152 24.02 17.68 -5.63
N PRO A 153 25.30 17.55 -6.05
CA PRO A 153 25.95 16.25 -6.09
C PRO A 153 25.94 15.59 -4.70
N ASP A 154 25.74 14.27 -4.66
CA ASP A 154 25.74 13.47 -3.43
C ASP A 154 24.65 13.83 -2.39
N CYS A 155 23.57 14.52 -2.79
CA CYS A 155 22.49 14.89 -1.88
C CYS A 155 21.72 13.70 -1.29
N LEU A 156 21.78 12.53 -1.94
CA LEU A 156 21.15 11.29 -1.49
C LEU A 156 22.18 10.23 -1.04
N ALA A 157 23.43 10.65 -0.81
CA ALA A 157 24.53 9.76 -0.48
C ALA A 157 24.20 8.84 0.70
N GLY A 158 24.32 7.53 0.45
CA GLY A 158 24.13 6.50 1.44
C GLY A 158 22.67 6.18 1.75
N LEU A 159 21.67 6.81 1.12
CA LEU A 159 20.27 6.44 1.31
C LEU A 159 19.88 5.20 0.50
N LYS A 160 19.01 4.36 1.08
CA LYS A 160 18.39 3.23 0.40
C LYS A 160 16.98 3.60 -0.05
N LEU A 161 16.78 3.69 -1.36
CA LEU A 161 15.52 4.08 -1.98
C LEU A 161 14.85 2.90 -2.69
N LEU A 162 13.53 2.82 -2.59
CA LEU A 162 12.73 1.89 -3.38
C LEU A 162 11.66 2.63 -4.18
N PHE A 163 11.58 2.31 -5.47
CA PHE A 163 10.57 2.87 -6.37
C PHE A 163 9.44 1.86 -6.57
N THR A 164 8.20 2.28 -6.27
CA THR A 164 6.99 1.46 -6.47
C THR A 164 5.94 2.19 -7.30
N GLY A 165 5.32 1.47 -8.25
CA GLY A 165 4.30 2.02 -9.14
C GLY A 165 4.84 2.61 -10.45
N THR A 166 3.98 3.41 -11.08
CA THR A 166 4.27 4.18 -12.30
C THR A 166 4.40 5.64 -11.92
N PHE A 167 5.33 6.35 -12.56
CA PHE A 167 5.57 7.78 -12.33
C PHE A 167 5.24 8.55 -13.60
N ASP A 168 4.80 9.79 -13.43
CA ASP A 168 4.29 10.61 -14.53
C ASP A 168 5.37 11.52 -15.12
N ASN A 169 6.32 11.99 -14.30
CA ASN A 169 7.38 12.90 -14.76
C ASN A 169 8.65 12.17 -15.20
N MET A 170 9.01 11.06 -14.55
CA MET A 170 10.17 10.22 -14.91
C MET A 170 9.83 8.76 -15.12
N ASP A 171 10.37 8.15 -16.18
CA ASP A 171 10.36 6.70 -16.29
C ASP A 171 11.12 6.07 -15.13
N ARG A 172 10.67 4.90 -14.64
CA ARG A 172 11.33 4.18 -13.54
C ARG A 172 12.83 3.97 -13.76
N LYS A 173 13.26 3.73 -15.00
CA LYS A 173 14.69 3.61 -15.35
C LYS A 173 15.46 4.92 -15.12
N THR A 174 14.85 6.04 -15.48
CA THR A 174 15.40 7.37 -15.27
C THR A 174 15.45 7.71 -13.79
N SER A 175 14.39 7.40 -13.03
CA SER A 175 14.37 7.63 -11.57
C SER A 175 15.49 6.87 -10.86
N VAL A 176 15.71 5.61 -11.23
CA VAL A 176 16.82 4.78 -10.70
C VAL A 176 18.18 5.38 -11.08
N ALA A 177 18.37 5.78 -12.33
CA ALA A 177 19.62 6.39 -12.77
C ALA A 177 19.89 7.75 -12.08
N THR A 178 18.85 8.55 -11.87
CA THR A 178 18.92 9.82 -11.13
C THR A 178 19.29 9.57 -9.67
N ALA A 179 18.63 8.64 -9.00
CA ALA A 179 18.93 8.28 -7.62
C ALA A 179 20.40 7.84 -7.44
N MET A 180 20.87 6.93 -8.30
CA MET A 180 22.27 6.47 -8.30
C MET A 180 23.26 7.60 -8.61
N LYS A 181 22.91 8.50 -9.53
CA LYS A 181 23.76 9.65 -9.88
C LYS A 181 23.97 10.60 -8.70
N TYR A 182 22.99 10.73 -7.81
CA TYR A 182 23.07 11.59 -6.62
C TYR A 182 23.42 10.81 -5.33
N GLY A 183 23.94 9.58 -5.45
CA GLY A 183 24.54 8.83 -4.35
C GLY A 183 23.61 7.87 -3.59
N ALA A 184 22.35 7.71 -4.02
CA ALA A 184 21.44 6.74 -3.40
C ALA A 184 21.68 5.32 -3.92
N GLU A 185 21.51 4.35 -3.03
CA GLU A 185 21.39 2.94 -3.36
C GLU A 185 19.92 2.61 -3.65
N VAL A 186 19.65 1.93 -4.76
CA VAL A 186 18.29 1.50 -5.09
C VAL A 186 18.13 0.03 -4.74
N ILE A 187 17.21 -0.27 -3.83
CA ILE A 187 16.94 -1.63 -3.36
C ILE A 187 15.53 -2.09 -3.71
N SER A 188 15.33 -3.41 -3.64
CA SER A 188 14.07 -4.07 -4.04
C SER A 188 13.25 -4.59 -2.86
N LYS A 189 13.88 -4.77 -1.70
CA LYS A 189 13.25 -5.17 -0.44
C LYS A 189 12.66 -3.95 0.26
N LEU A 190 11.56 -4.12 0.98
CA LEU A 190 10.89 -3.04 1.71
C LEU A 190 11.51 -2.82 3.10
N GLU A 191 11.97 -3.89 3.77
CA GLU A 191 12.48 -3.80 5.15
C GLU A 191 13.72 -2.90 5.28
N ASP A 192 14.60 -2.94 4.30
CA ASP A 192 15.90 -2.28 4.34
C ASP A 192 15.87 -0.84 3.77
N THR A 193 14.68 -0.31 3.48
CA THR A 193 14.52 1.01 2.82
C THR A 193 14.47 2.15 3.81
N ASP A 194 15.16 3.24 3.47
CA ASP A 194 15.04 4.52 4.18
C ASP A 194 13.86 5.33 3.65
N TYR A 195 13.64 5.34 2.33
CA TYR A 195 12.47 5.95 1.72
C TYR A 195 11.88 5.12 0.59
N ILE A 196 10.56 5.14 0.51
CA ILE A 196 9.80 4.49 -0.55
C ILE A 196 9.11 5.56 -1.40
N VAL A 197 9.51 5.65 -2.66
CA VAL A 197 8.89 6.56 -3.62
C VAL A 197 7.66 5.89 -4.22
N ILE A 198 6.47 6.40 -3.89
CA ILE A 198 5.17 5.88 -4.34
C ILE A 198 4.72 6.61 -5.61
N GLY A 199 4.38 5.83 -6.64
CA GLY A 199 3.72 6.29 -7.86
C GLY A 199 2.28 5.78 -7.99
N THR A 200 1.56 6.25 -9.01
CA THR A 200 0.10 6.12 -9.22
C THR A 200 -0.43 4.69 -9.25
N ARG A 201 0.40 3.69 -9.59
CA ARG A 201 0.00 2.28 -9.73
C ARG A 201 0.79 1.34 -8.83
N ALA A 202 1.04 1.75 -7.59
CA ALA A 202 1.65 0.88 -6.59
C ALA A 202 0.76 -0.35 -6.31
N GLY A 203 1.37 -1.53 -6.23
CA GLY A 203 0.63 -2.77 -6.02
C GLY A 203 0.06 -2.88 -4.59
N PRO A 204 -1.15 -3.45 -4.40
CA PRO A 204 -1.83 -3.48 -3.11
C PRO A 204 -1.04 -4.21 -2.01
N ASN A 205 -0.28 -5.24 -2.36
CA ASN A 205 0.55 -5.97 -1.40
C ASN A 205 1.66 -5.08 -0.82
N LYS A 206 2.30 -4.26 -1.65
CA LYS A 206 3.34 -3.33 -1.18
C LYS A 206 2.75 -2.23 -0.32
N LEU A 207 1.58 -1.70 -0.68
CA LEU A 207 0.89 -0.67 0.11
C LEU A 207 0.48 -1.20 1.49
N ARG A 208 0.00 -2.44 1.56
CA ARG A 208 -0.31 -3.09 2.85
C ARG A 208 0.93 -3.23 3.73
N GLU A 209 2.02 -3.74 3.17
CA GLU A 209 3.27 -3.97 3.90
C GLU A 209 3.91 -2.65 4.36
N ILE A 210 3.84 -1.61 3.54
CA ILE A 210 4.27 -0.25 3.89
C ILE A 210 3.49 0.29 5.09
N ASN A 211 2.17 0.11 5.08
CA ASN A 211 1.30 0.59 6.15
C ASN A 211 1.47 -0.23 7.44
N GLU A 212 1.70 -1.55 7.32
CA GLU A 212 1.92 -2.44 8.46
C GLU A 212 3.27 -2.19 9.15
N LYS A 213 4.32 -1.91 8.38
CA LYS A 213 5.67 -1.64 8.88
C LYS A 213 5.93 -0.15 9.15
N GLU A 214 4.92 0.70 8.95
CA GLU A 214 5.00 2.17 9.11
C GLU A 214 6.24 2.78 8.44
N LEU A 215 6.55 2.33 7.21
CA LEU A 215 7.76 2.75 6.49
C LEU A 215 7.62 4.18 5.96
N GLU A 216 8.73 4.92 5.93
CA GLU A 216 8.72 6.29 5.39
C GLU A 216 8.50 6.28 3.88
N THR A 217 7.38 6.91 3.46
CA THR A 217 6.98 7.03 2.07
C THR A 217 7.05 8.47 1.61
N ILE A 218 7.41 8.66 0.35
CA ILE A 218 7.47 9.97 -0.29
C ILE A 218 6.85 9.88 -1.70
N SER A 219 6.29 11.00 -2.15
CA SER A 219 5.78 11.17 -3.51
C SER A 219 6.89 11.52 -4.51
N GLU A 220 6.58 11.45 -5.81
CA GLU A 220 7.52 11.88 -6.86
C GLU A 220 7.92 13.36 -6.71
N GLU A 221 6.99 14.22 -6.27
CA GLU A 221 7.26 15.64 -6.08
C GLU A 221 8.18 15.88 -4.87
N GLU A 222 7.98 15.16 -3.77
CA GLU A 222 8.88 15.21 -2.61
C GLU A 222 10.27 14.67 -2.94
N PHE A 223 10.37 13.63 -3.77
CA PHE A 223 11.66 13.16 -4.27
C PHE A 223 12.41 14.27 -5.02
N PHE A 224 11.72 15.06 -5.83
CA PHE A 224 12.33 16.22 -6.50
C PHE A 224 12.73 17.33 -5.53
N GLN A 225 11.92 17.59 -4.50
CA GLN A 225 12.26 18.58 -3.47
C GLN A 225 13.49 18.17 -2.67
N ILE A 226 13.63 16.88 -2.35
CA ILE A 226 14.82 16.35 -1.67
C ILE A 226 16.05 16.43 -2.58
N LEU A 227 15.89 16.19 -3.89
CA LEU A 227 16.97 16.38 -4.85
C LEU A 227 17.44 17.84 -4.89
N GLU A 228 16.53 18.81 -4.88
CA GLU A 228 16.85 20.24 -4.99
C GLU A 228 17.38 20.85 -3.68
N ASN A 229 16.70 20.59 -2.56
CA ASN A 229 16.97 21.22 -1.27
C ASN A 229 17.86 20.37 -0.35
N GLY A 230 18.11 19.10 -0.71
CA GLY A 230 18.77 18.13 0.14
C GLY A 230 17.82 17.54 1.19
N ILE A 231 18.30 16.51 1.88
CA ILE A 231 17.55 15.85 2.95
C ILE A 231 17.39 16.83 4.13
N PRO A 232 16.19 16.95 4.73
CA PRO A 232 16.01 17.73 5.96
C PRO A 232 16.97 17.26 7.07
N GLN A 233 17.65 18.20 7.73
CA GLN A 233 18.70 17.90 8.74
C GLN A 233 18.18 17.01 9.88
N GLU A 234 16.93 17.19 10.28
CA GLU A 234 16.26 16.38 11.31
C GLU A 234 16.16 14.90 10.90
N LYS A 235 15.78 14.64 9.64
CA LYS A 235 15.69 13.28 9.11
C LYS A 235 17.07 12.66 8.91
N LYS A 236 18.06 13.46 8.50
CA LYS A 236 19.45 13.00 8.37
C LYS A 236 20.00 12.52 9.72
N GLY A 237 19.77 13.27 10.80
CA GLY A 237 20.16 12.88 12.15
C GLY A 237 19.47 11.61 12.65
N ARG A 238 18.17 11.43 12.35
CA ARG A 238 17.43 10.20 12.71
C ARG A 238 17.98 8.96 12.03
N MET A 239 18.28 9.05 10.73
CA MET A 239 18.82 7.94 9.94
C MET A 239 20.25 7.60 10.36
N GLU A 240 21.08 8.61 10.59
CA GLU A 240 22.45 8.41 11.08
C GLU A 240 22.46 7.76 12.47
N ASN A 241 21.59 8.21 13.37
CA ASN A 241 21.46 7.60 14.70
C ASN A 241 20.94 6.15 14.64
N ARG A 242 20.01 5.84 13.73
CA ARG A 242 19.54 4.46 13.50
C ARG A 242 20.68 3.55 13.02
N ARG A 243 21.49 4.02 12.07
CA ARG A 243 22.65 3.27 11.56
C ARG A 243 23.75 3.08 12.60
N LEU A 244 23.97 4.09 13.44
CA LEU A 244 24.88 3.98 14.58
C LEU A 244 24.37 2.97 15.61
N ALA A 245 23.06 2.91 15.87
CA ALA A 245 22.47 1.88 16.73
C ALA A 245 22.64 0.48 16.13
N ASP A 246 22.30 0.28 14.84
CA ASP A 246 22.45 -1.01 14.16
C ASP A 246 23.93 -1.46 14.12
N ARG A 247 24.88 -0.52 13.92
CA ARG A 247 26.32 -0.82 13.94
C ARG A 247 26.84 -1.14 15.34
N ASN A 248 26.30 -0.50 16.38
CA ASN A 248 26.75 -0.68 17.76
C ASN A 248 26.09 -1.89 18.44
N GLU A 249 24.99 -2.41 17.89
CA GLU A 249 24.37 -3.69 18.30
C GLU A 249 25.01 -4.92 17.63
N SER A 250 25.86 -4.73 16.61
CA SER A 250 26.61 -5.81 15.92
C SER A 250 28.15 -5.71 16.07
N PRO A 251 28.76 -5.57 17.28
CA PRO A 251 30.21 -5.41 17.41
C PRO A 251 31.01 -6.70 17.69
N GLU A 252 30.57 -7.88 17.24
CA GLU A 252 31.37 -9.12 17.37
C GLU A 252 31.19 -10.00 16.11
N GLU A 253 32.25 -10.13 15.30
CA GLU A 253 32.59 -11.27 14.39
C GLU A 253 33.42 -10.89 13.12
N ASP A 254 33.96 -9.68 12.95
CA ASP A 254 34.75 -9.31 11.74
C ASP A 254 36.19 -8.83 12.00
N ASP A 255 36.78 -9.05 13.18
CA ASP A 255 38.18 -8.63 13.50
C ASP A 255 39.18 -9.80 13.66
N GLU A 256 38.81 -11.06 13.42
CA GLU A 256 39.75 -12.22 13.52
C GLU A 256 40.19 -12.84 12.17
N GLU A 257 39.58 -12.50 11.02
CA GLU A 257 39.97 -13.09 9.73
C GLU A 257 41.03 -12.30 8.93
N GLU A 258 41.32 -11.03 9.25
CA GLU A 258 42.33 -10.24 8.50
C GLU A 258 43.79 -10.48 8.95
N GLU A 259 44.07 -11.12 10.10
CA GLU A 259 45.46 -11.39 10.53
C GLU A 259 46.03 -12.75 10.03
N GLU A 260 45.21 -13.71 9.57
CA GLU A 260 45.72 -15.02 9.11
C GLU A 260 46.10 -15.08 7.61
N GLU A 261 45.64 -14.14 6.76
CA GLU A 261 45.95 -14.17 5.31
C GLU A 261 47.30 -13.50 4.93
N GLU A 262 47.98 -12.79 5.83
CA GLU A 262 49.26 -12.13 5.51
C GLU A 262 50.52 -13.02 5.63
N GLU A 263 50.46 -14.18 6.30
CA GLU A 263 51.65 -15.02 6.52
C GLU A 263 51.95 -16.05 5.42
N GLU A 264 51.01 -16.40 4.52
CA GLU A 264 51.23 -17.48 3.54
C GLU A 264 51.56 -16.99 2.11
N LYS A 265 52.69 -16.28 1.94
CA LYS A 265 53.32 -16.09 0.61
C LYS A 265 54.71 -16.71 0.51
N PRO A 266 54.88 -17.83 -0.21
CA PRO A 266 56.16 -18.18 -0.81
C PRO A 266 56.25 -17.79 -2.29
N LYS A 267 57.47 -17.36 -2.65
CA LYS A 267 57.92 -16.67 -3.85
C LYS A 267 57.97 -17.56 -5.10
N LYS A 268 57.67 -16.98 -6.27
CA LYS A 268 57.89 -17.55 -7.62
C LYS A 268 59.36 -18.02 -7.83
N PRO A 269 59.59 -18.99 -8.75
CA PRO A 269 60.37 -18.59 -9.92
C PRO A 269 59.91 -19.16 -11.29
N LYS A 270 59.84 -18.23 -12.25
CA LYS A 270 60.36 -18.21 -13.64
C LYS A 270 60.25 -19.44 -14.57
N ARG A 271 59.39 -19.24 -15.59
CA ARG A 271 59.59 -19.40 -17.06
C ARG A 271 60.42 -20.60 -17.59
N ARG A 272 59.80 -21.39 -18.49
CA ARG A 272 60.40 -21.78 -19.79
C ARG A 272 59.34 -22.21 -20.81
N ALA A 273 59.70 -22.03 -22.09
CA ALA A 273 58.87 -21.86 -23.28
C ALA A 273 58.42 -23.20 -23.96
N PRO A 274 57.63 -23.16 -25.05
CA PRO A 274 56.80 -24.28 -25.53
C PRO A 274 57.51 -25.20 -26.54
N VAL A 275 57.05 -26.44 -26.68
CA VAL A 275 57.45 -27.34 -27.79
C VAL A 275 56.22 -28.05 -28.37
N LYS A 276 56.01 -27.84 -29.68
CA LYS A 276 55.09 -28.55 -30.58
C LYS A 276 55.58 -29.99 -30.84
N ARG A 277 54.63 -30.91 -31.08
CA ARG A 277 54.61 -32.04 -32.05
C ARG A 277 53.36 -32.85 -31.71
N GLY A 278 52.40 -33.14 -32.58
CA GLY A 278 52.47 -33.58 -33.97
C GLY A 278 51.89 -35.00 -34.00
N ALA A 279 50.57 -35.12 -34.26
CA ALA A 279 49.92 -36.42 -34.46
C ALA A 279 49.99 -36.79 -35.94
N LYS A 280 50.42 -38.03 -36.18
CA LYS A 280 50.49 -38.72 -37.46
C LYS A 280 49.21 -39.52 -37.66
#